data_AF-A0A965QB19-F1
#
_entry.id   AF-A0A965QB19-F1
#
_cell.length_a   1.000
_cell.length_b   1.000
_cell.length_c   1.000
_cell.angle_alpha   90.00
_cell.angle_beta   90.00
_cell.angle_gamma   90.00
#
_symmetry.space_group_name_H-M   'P 1'
#
loop_
_entity.id
_entity.type
_entity.pdbx_description
1 polymer ?
#
loop_
_entity_poly.entity_id
_entity_poly.type
_entity_poly.pdbx_seq_one_letter_code
_entity_poly.pdbx_strand_id
1 'polypeptide(L)'
;MNPPFKDADAHVRHALAILPQHGTLYVLLRLTWMAAKKRADLLPHIDKIIIIGRTKMLPPNVPDRGFSGSVDFAWCVMKPHRLSLGTTIVRAT
;
A
#
# COMPACT_ATOMS: atom_id res chain seq x y z
N MET A 1 -1.00 6.25 -6.60
CA MET A 1 0.36 5.97 -7.10
C MET A 1 0.70 4.49 -6.93
N ASN A 2 1.57 3.95 -7.79
CA ASN A 2 2.08 2.58 -7.73
C ASN A 2 3.62 2.61 -7.80
N PRO A 3 4.32 2.84 -6.68
CA PRO A 3 5.76 3.02 -6.69
C PRO A 3 6.49 1.70 -6.98
N PRO A 4 7.71 1.74 -7.52
CA PRO A 4 8.58 0.57 -7.57
C PRO A 4 8.74 -0.04 -6.18
N PHE A 5 8.55 -1.36 -6.04
CA PHE A 5 8.50 -1.99 -4.71
C PHE A 5 9.79 -1.84 -3.90
N LYS A 6 10.95 -1.76 -4.57
CA LYS A 6 12.26 -1.57 -3.93
C LYS A 6 12.34 -0.23 -3.20
N ASP A 7 11.74 0.81 -3.78
CA ASP A 7 11.87 2.21 -3.33
C ASP A 7 10.55 2.75 -2.74
N ALA A 8 9.55 1.87 -2.57
CA ALA A 8 8.22 2.24 -2.10
C ALA A 8 8.23 3.03 -0.78
N ASP A 9 9.19 2.77 0.11
CA ASP A 9 9.35 3.52 1.36
C ASP A 9 9.66 5.00 1.13
N ALA A 10 10.69 5.29 0.33
CA ALA A 10 11.11 6.64 0.01
C ALA A 10 10.00 7.40 -0.73
N HIS A 11 9.34 6.75 -1.69
CA HIS A 11 8.22 7.35 -2.42
C HIS A 11 7.04 7.69 -1.50
N VAL A 12 6.65 6.81 -0.59
CA VAL A 12 5.55 7.06 0.34
C VAL A 12 5.87 8.23 1.27
N ARG A 13 7.08 8.25 1.85
CA ARG A 13 7.51 9.31 2.76
C ARG A 13 7.60 10.66 2.05
N HIS A 14 8.19 10.69 0.87
CA HIS A 14 8.27 11.90 0.07
C HIS A 14 6.88 12.42 -0.30
N ALA A 15 5.99 11.53 -0.77
CA ALA A 15 4.62 11.89 -1.08
C ALA A 15 3.87 12.46 0.12
N LEU A 16 4.01 11.86 1.31
CA LEU A 16 3.41 12.37 2.54
C LEU A 16 3.93 13.76 2.92
N ALA A 17 5.22 14.04 2.68
CA ALA A 17 5.84 15.32 3.02
C ALA A 17 5.39 16.49 2.12
N ILE A 18 5.02 16.22 0.87
CA ILE A 18 4.60 17.25 -0.11
C ILE A 18 3.08 17.40 -0.23
N LEU A 19 2.30 16.52 0.40
CA LEU A 19 0.85 16.59 0.32
C LEU A 19 0.31 17.82 1.07
N PRO A 20 -0.72 18.48 0.54
CA PRO A 20 -1.36 19.61 1.21
C PRO A 20 -2.07 19.18 2.50
N GLN A 21 -2.48 20.14 3.32
CA GLN A 21 -3.07 19.91 4.65
C GLN A 21 -4.25 18.91 4.66
N HIS A 22 -5.05 18.91 3.59
CA HIS A 22 -6.20 18.01 3.39
C HIS A 22 -5.96 16.96 2.29
N GLY A 23 -4.71 16.78 1.89
CA GLY A 23 -4.29 15.84 0.87
C GLY A 23 -4.55 14.39 1.29
N THR A 24 -4.84 13.54 0.30
CA THR A 24 -4.99 12.10 0.50
C THR A 24 -4.07 11.36 -0.46
N LEU A 25 -3.23 10.47 0.08
CA LEU A 25 -2.38 9.58 -0.69
C LEU A 25 -3.10 8.25 -0.90
N TYR A 26 -3.29 7.87 -2.15
CA TYR A 26 -3.68 6.51 -2.51
C TYR A 26 -2.44 5.80 -3.05
N VAL A 27 -1.95 4.76 -2.38
CA VAL A 27 -0.75 4.03 -2.78
C VAL A 27 -0.99 2.52 -2.82
N LEU A 28 -0.59 1.88 -3.92
CA LEU A 28 -0.61 0.43 -4.04
C LEU A 28 0.67 -0.17 -3.43
N LEU A 29 0.52 -1.02 -2.41
CA LEU A 29 1.65 -1.63 -1.69
C LEU A 29 1.42 -3.13 -1.50
N ARG A 30 2.50 -3.86 -1.27
CA ARG A 30 2.44 -5.27 -0.83
C ARG A 30 2.00 -5.32 0.63
N LEU A 31 1.18 -6.29 1.04
CA LEU A 31 0.84 -6.47 2.48
C LEU A 31 2.09 -6.68 3.34
N THR A 32 3.10 -7.40 2.82
CA THR A 32 4.39 -7.60 3.51
C THR A 32 5.17 -6.31 3.73
N TRP A 33 4.96 -5.30 2.88
CA TRP A 33 5.53 -3.98 3.10
C TRP A 33 4.91 -3.35 4.36
N MET A 34 3.59 -3.47 4.54
CA MET A 34 2.92 -2.91 5.72
C MET A 34 3.26 -3.66 7.02
N ALA A 35 3.42 -4.98 6.94
CA ALA A 35 3.74 -5.82 8.10
C ALA A 35 5.17 -5.62 8.65
N ALA A 36 6.04 -4.89 7.94
CA ALA A 36 7.42 -4.69 8.36
C ALA A 36 7.51 -3.74 9.57
N LYS A 37 8.10 -4.21 10.69
CA LYS A 37 8.25 -3.45 11.96
C LYS A 37 8.84 -2.04 11.81
N LYS A 38 9.70 -1.84 10.81
CA LYS A 38 10.38 -0.56 10.53
C LYS A 38 9.46 0.58 10.05
N ARG A 39 8.14 0.36 9.97
CA ARG A 39 7.13 1.30 9.46
C ARG A 39 6.03 1.60 10.46
N ALA A 40 6.27 1.30 11.74
CA ALA A 40 5.33 1.61 12.81
C ALA A 40 4.99 3.10 12.87
N ASP A 41 5.94 3.96 12.48
CA ASP A 41 5.77 5.42 12.40
C ASP A 41 4.79 5.86 11.30
N LEU A 42 4.56 5.03 10.27
CA LEU A 42 3.62 5.34 9.19
C LEU A 42 2.18 4.91 9.51
N LEU A 43 1.99 3.99 10.47
CA LEU A 43 0.67 3.47 10.85
C LEU A 43 -0.35 4.56 11.23
N PRO A 44 0.02 5.62 11.99
CA PRO A 44 -0.93 6.66 12.35
C PRO A 44 -1.48 7.45 11.16
N HIS A 45 -0.75 7.46 10.04
CA HIS A 45 -1.16 8.13 8.81
C HIS A 45 -2.08 7.27 7.94
N ILE A 46 -2.26 5.99 8.25
CA ILE A 46 -3.10 5.07 7.46
C ILE A 46 -4.56 5.22 7.91
N ASP A 47 -5.40 5.73 7.01
CA ASP A 47 -6.84 5.94 7.23
C ASP A 47 -7.63 4.68 6.84
N LYS A 48 -7.29 4.10 5.69
CA LYS A 48 -7.98 2.93 5.14
C LYS A 48 -7.03 2.01 4.36
N ILE A 49 -7.26 0.70 4.47
CA ILE A 49 -6.60 -0.34 3.69
C ILE A 49 -7.67 -1.07 2.88
N ILE A 50 -7.53 -1.10 1.56
CA ILE A 50 -8.39 -1.89 0.68
C ILE A 50 -7.55 -3.05 0.15
N ILE A 51 -7.77 -4.23 0.70
CA ILE A 51 -7.08 -5.46 0.30
C ILE A 51 -7.58 -5.88 -1.07
N ILE A 52 -6.67 -5.96 -2.01
CA ILE A 52 -6.88 -6.58 -3.30
C ILE A 52 -6.51 -8.05 -3.11
N GLY A 53 -7.43 -8.96 -3.44
CA GLY A 53 -7.19 -10.40 -3.32
C GLY A 53 -5.93 -10.87 -4.04
N ARG A 54 -5.54 -12.13 -3.83
CA ARG A 54 -4.33 -12.74 -4.43
C ARG A 54 -4.32 -12.65 -5.96
N THR A 55 -3.78 -11.57 -6.50
CA THR A 55 -3.59 -11.42 -7.94
C THR A 55 -2.23 -12.00 -8.31
N LYS A 56 -2.20 -12.92 -9.27
CA LYS A 56 -0.95 -13.31 -9.90
C LYS A 56 -0.46 -12.16 -10.76
N MET A 57 0.61 -11.51 -10.31
CA MET A 57 1.31 -10.49 -11.09
C MET A 57 2.25 -11.21 -12.06
N LEU A 58 1.73 -11.55 -13.24
CA LEU A 58 2.52 -12.07 -14.34
C LEU A 58 2.92 -10.91 -15.26
N PRO A 59 4.15 -10.88 -15.80
CA PRO A 59 4.49 -9.96 -16.88
C PRO A 59 3.55 -10.16 -18.07
N PRO A 60 3.35 -9.14 -18.93
CA PRO A 60 2.56 -9.28 -20.15
C PRO A 60 3.02 -10.49 -20.96
N ASN A 61 2.07 -11.29 -21.46
CA ASN A 61 2.30 -12.51 -22.25
C ASN A 61 2.99 -13.68 -21.54
N VAL A 62 3.09 -13.67 -20.21
CA VAL A 62 3.59 -14.83 -19.46
C VAL A 62 2.44 -15.76 -19.08
N PRO A 63 2.43 -17.01 -19.55
CA PRO A 63 1.39 -17.97 -19.19
C PRO A 63 1.48 -18.32 -17.71
N ASP A 64 0.33 -18.41 -17.06
CA ASP A 64 0.22 -18.79 -15.66
C ASP A 64 0.57 -20.28 -15.48
N ARG A 65 1.77 -20.58 -14.98
CA ARG A 65 2.26 -21.95 -14.77
C ARG A 65 1.93 -22.54 -13.39
N GLY A 66 0.99 -21.94 -12.64
CA GLY A 66 0.50 -22.54 -11.39
C GLY A 66 1.45 -22.48 -10.18
N PHE A 67 2.72 -22.11 -10.35
CA PHE A 67 3.67 -21.96 -9.26
C PHE A 67 3.57 -20.58 -8.57
N SER A 68 3.84 -20.59 -7.26
CA SER A 68 3.87 -19.46 -6.32
C SER A 68 4.21 -18.10 -6.93
N GLY A 69 3.46 -17.07 -6.54
CA GLY A 69 3.62 -15.70 -7.05
C GLY A 69 2.46 -14.77 -6.69
N SER A 70 1.41 -15.29 -6.07
CA SER A 70 0.36 -14.49 -5.45
C SER A 70 0.96 -13.65 -4.33
N VAL A 71 1.05 -12.35 -4.57
CA VAL A 71 1.38 -11.37 -3.53
C VAL A 71 0.09 -10.66 -3.19
N ASP A 72 -0.24 -10.62 -1.90
CA ASP A 72 -1.37 -9.82 -1.46
C ASP A 72 -0.98 -8.34 -1.57
N PHE A 73 -1.81 -7.58 -2.27
CA PHE A 73 -1.66 -6.13 -2.40
C PHE A 73 -2.77 -5.43 -1.63
N ALA A 74 -2.52 -4.19 -1.27
CA ALA A 74 -3.57 -3.31 -0.80
C ALA A 74 -3.36 -1.90 -1.34
N TRP A 75 -4.49 -1.24 -1.60
CA TRP A 75 -4.51 0.22 -1.64
C TRP A 75 -4.48 0.74 -0.21
N CYS A 76 -3.39 1.42 0.14
CA CYS A 76 -3.29 2.16 1.38
C CYS A 76 -3.72 3.59 1.10
N VAL A 77 -4.73 4.04 1.83
CA VAL A 77 -5.21 5.42 1.85
C VAL A 77 -4.58 6.09 3.05
N MET A 78 -3.72 7.08 2.81
CA MET A 78 -2.97 7.75 3.86
C MET A 78 -3.27 9.25 3.88
N LYS A 79 -3.30 9.84 5.09
CA LYS A 79 -3.53 11.27 5.31
C LYS A 79 -2.40 11.82 6.19
N PRO A 80 -1.61 12.81 5.70
CA PRO A 80 -0.41 13.28 6.42
C PRO A 80 -0.74 14.01 7.73
N HIS A 81 -1.86 14.75 7.80
CA HIS A 81 -2.19 15.60 8.96
C HIS A 81 -3.37 15.11 9.80
N ARG A 82 -3.87 13.90 9.53
CA ARG A 82 -4.93 13.29 10.31
C ARG A 82 -4.41 12.00 10.91
N LEU A 83 -4.17 12.01 12.21
CA LEU A 83 -3.95 10.78 12.95
C LEU A 83 -5.25 9.98 12.91
N SER A 84 -5.17 8.80 12.31
CA SER A 84 -6.30 7.88 12.24
C SER A 84 -6.66 7.40 13.65
N LEU A 85 -7.94 7.46 14.01
CA LEU A 85 -8.47 6.85 15.27
C LEU A 85 -8.51 5.32 15.19
N GLY A 86 -8.15 4.74 14.04
CA GLY A 86 -8.15 3.32 13.76
C GLY A 86 -8.20 3.08 12.25
N THR A 87 -7.45 2.09 11.78
CA THR A 87 -7.39 1.77 10.34
C THR A 87 -8.61 0.97 9.90
N THR A 88 -9.38 1.49 8.95
CA THR A 88 -10.47 0.71 8.35
C THR A 88 -9.90 -0.28 7.33
N ILE A 89 -10.19 -1.57 7.48
CA ILE A 89 -9.78 -2.61 6.54
C ILE A 89 -11.01 -3.08 5.74
N VAL A 90 -10.91 -3.00 4.41
CA VAL A 90 -11.94 -3.46 3.48
C VAL A 90 -11.32 -4.51 2.55
N ARG A 91 -12.02 -5.60 2.27
CA ARG A 91 -11.62 -6.57 1.24
C ARG A 91 -12.41 -6.27 -0.03
N ALA A 92 -11.73 -5.99 -1.13
CA ALA A 92 -12.37 -5.89 -2.44
C ALA A 92 -12.77 -7.30 -2.88
N THR A 93 -14.07 -7.53 -3.08
CA THR A 93 -14.66 -8.75 -3.65
C THR A 93 -14.55 -8.75 -5.16
#